data_AF-A0A9D2CJE5-F1
#
_entry.id   AF-A0A9D2CJE5-F1
#
_cell.length_a   1.000
_cell.length_b   1.000
_cell.length_c   1.000
_cell.angle_alpha   90.00
_cell.angle_beta   90.00
_cell.angle_gamma   90.00
#
_symmetry.space_group_name_H-M   'P 1'
#
loop_
_entity.id
_entity.type
_entity.pdbx_description
1 polymer ?
#
loop_
_entity_poly.entity_id
_entity_poly.type
_entity_poly.pdbx_seq_one_letter_code
_entity_poly.pdbx_strand_id
1 'polypeptide(L)'
;MRNTSLLRRAAALGCAALLTFGLAACGEKEEPQTETRLYRDGTYTAQFDTAGADGYITYAVVEIAGDKVSVTEFDGKNASGALRSADTELADSMKEGASEYLTFEPTPANLSKKAMEDFAAAGGDPDSMALTAGGPEYGLELAALVDAVLDGPAKADSESGSTQVEVPYYADGSYKVTVQDFDLSGYKEYIVLKVSGGVPTVEEFDAVDEEGKLRSEDTEINPKVPYSESVPALMDSFNSARTVEGIETVTGATESSDCFRLLVERALENAHLRYSTDDTVDVLGDGSGLKDGVYKAEMSEFENGWKDYVIAQVWHGNVVIVELDSLNESGTKKSADSSFAQSLKDNDKAPGDSVAVYLGKIVSAFNRADGDLPAMENVAGATISANNFKIMLGELMGGNMVTGDTEVREIAPLTAEELSGEASSEAEDSSSSESSSSAA
;
A
#
# COMPACT_ATOMS: atom_id res chain seq x y z
N MET A 1 -6.24 -10.12 -0.58
CA MET A 1 -6.35 -11.12 0.52
C MET A 1 -5.05 -11.92 0.63
N ARG A 2 -4.19 -11.61 1.63
CA ARG A 2 -2.97 -12.37 1.97
C ARG A 2 -3.33 -13.64 2.76
N ASN A 3 -3.66 -14.74 2.08
CA ASN A 3 -4.09 -15.99 2.72
C ASN A 3 -2.95 -16.98 3.06
N THR A 4 -1.69 -16.60 2.89
CA THR A 4 -0.51 -17.40 3.31
C THR A 4 -0.17 -17.23 4.81
N SER A 5 -0.71 -16.18 5.44
CA SER A 5 -0.43 -15.75 6.83
C SER A 5 -0.73 -16.80 7.93
N LEU A 6 -1.75 -17.65 7.74
CA LEU A 6 -2.20 -18.56 8.81
C LEU A 6 -1.18 -19.66 9.13
N LEU A 7 -0.36 -20.08 8.14
CA LEU A 7 0.63 -21.14 8.33
C LEU A 7 1.90 -20.64 9.05
N ARG A 8 2.35 -19.42 8.76
CA ARG A 8 3.54 -18.82 9.40
C ARG A 8 3.26 -18.41 10.85
N ARG A 9 2.07 -17.86 11.15
CA ARG A 9 1.69 -17.47 12.53
C ARG A 9 1.30 -18.64 13.43
N ALA A 10 0.77 -19.74 12.89
CA ALA A 10 0.40 -20.91 13.70
C ALA A 10 1.59 -21.63 14.34
N ALA A 11 2.79 -21.54 13.74
CA ALA A 11 4.00 -22.15 14.29
C ALA A 11 4.50 -21.45 15.57
N ALA A 12 4.15 -20.18 15.79
CA ALA A 12 4.59 -19.41 16.97
C ALA A 12 3.70 -19.60 18.22
N LEU A 13 2.49 -20.17 18.09
CA LEU A 13 1.53 -20.30 19.20
C LEU A 13 1.28 -21.74 19.70
N GLY A 14 1.97 -22.74 19.15
CA GLY A 14 1.74 -24.16 19.46
C GLY A 14 2.66 -24.75 20.52
N CYS A 15 2.63 -24.26 21.77
CA CYS A 15 3.33 -24.94 22.87
C CYS A 15 2.50 -24.95 24.16
N ALA A 16 1.69 -26.00 24.38
CA ALA A 16 1.38 -26.53 25.71
C ALA A 16 0.60 -27.86 25.67
N ALA A 17 1.23 -28.87 26.28
CA ALA A 17 0.64 -30.04 26.96
C ALA A 17 0.08 -31.21 26.14
N LEU A 18 0.78 -32.35 26.23
CA LEU A 18 0.23 -33.55 26.89
C LEU A 18 1.35 -34.43 27.45
N LEU A 19 1.48 -34.39 28.78
CA LEU A 19 2.28 -35.27 29.61
C LEU A 19 1.65 -36.67 29.69
N THR A 20 2.44 -37.72 29.49
CA THR A 20 2.23 -39.01 30.17
C THR A 20 3.55 -39.55 30.72
N PHE A 21 3.57 -39.77 32.03
CA PHE A 21 4.68 -40.25 32.87
C PHE A 21 5.18 -41.65 32.53
N GLY A 22 6.49 -41.89 32.76
CA GLY A 22 7.03 -43.24 32.94
C GLY A 22 8.55 -43.36 33.15
N LEU A 23 8.95 -43.44 34.43
CA LEU A 23 10.10 -44.20 35.00
C LEU A 23 11.56 -43.68 34.84
N ALA A 24 12.00 -43.04 35.94
CA ALA A 24 13.29 -43.12 36.64
C ALA A 24 14.54 -43.71 35.93
N ALA A 25 15.54 -42.86 35.71
CA ALA A 25 16.96 -43.17 35.91
C ALA A 25 17.75 -41.86 36.10
N CYS A 26 18.53 -41.77 37.19
CA CYS A 26 19.41 -40.63 37.49
C CYS A 26 20.52 -40.47 36.44
N GLY A 27 20.63 -39.27 35.89
CA GLY A 27 21.76 -38.79 35.12
C GLY A 27 21.50 -37.35 34.71
N GLU A 28 22.22 -36.40 35.31
CA GLU A 28 22.28 -35.01 34.86
C GLU A 28 22.87 -34.99 33.44
N LYS A 29 21.97 -35.08 32.46
CA LYS A 29 22.22 -34.69 31.08
C LYS A 29 21.30 -33.51 30.85
N GLU A 30 21.90 -32.34 30.60
CA GLU A 30 21.18 -31.28 29.89
C GLU A 30 20.57 -31.92 28.64
N GLU A 31 19.25 -32.00 28.60
CA GLU A 31 18.52 -32.32 27.40
C GLU A 31 18.84 -31.21 26.39
N PRO A 32 19.33 -31.53 25.17
CA PRO A 32 19.50 -30.52 24.16
C PRO A 32 18.10 -30.08 23.77
N GLN A 33 17.70 -28.89 24.22
CA GLN A 33 16.54 -28.21 23.66
C GLN A 33 16.85 -28.01 22.18
N THR A 34 16.24 -28.85 21.35
CA THR A 34 16.32 -28.73 19.91
C THR A 34 15.37 -27.58 19.58
N GLU A 35 15.89 -26.35 19.60
CA GLU A 35 15.12 -25.22 19.09
C GLU A 35 14.75 -25.55 17.65
N THR A 36 13.45 -25.72 17.41
CA THR A 36 12.92 -25.96 16.07
C THR A 36 13.02 -24.66 15.30
N ARG A 37 14.14 -24.47 14.61
CA ARG A 37 14.37 -23.32 13.73
C ARG A 37 13.39 -23.32 12.56
N LEU A 38 12.84 -22.15 12.26
CA LEU A 38 11.99 -21.94 11.09
C LEU A 38 12.83 -21.86 9.81
N TYR A 39 13.99 -21.24 9.92
CA TYR A 39 14.87 -20.94 8.81
C TYR A 39 16.31 -21.41 9.05
N ARG A 40 17.01 -21.67 7.96
CA ARG A 40 18.44 -21.92 7.93
C ARG A 40 19.18 -20.61 7.96
N ASP A 41 20.06 -20.47 8.95
CA ASP A 41 20.97 -19.34 9.00
C ASP A 41 21.82 -19.27 7.72
N GLY A 42 22.08 -18.05 7.26
CA GLY A 42 22.89 -17.81 6.08
C GLY A 42 22.62 -16.46 5.44
N THR A 43 23.38 -16.20 4.39
CA THR A 43 23.18 -15.05 3.50
C THR A 43 22.65 -15.58 2.18
N TYR A 44 21.50 -15.06 1.75
CA TYR A 44 20.82 -15.40 0.52
C TYR A 44 20.76 -14.17 -0.38
N THR A 45 20.78 -14.38 -1.68
CA THR A 45 20.54 -13.33 -2.68
C THR A 45 19.34 -13.74 -3.50
N ALA A 46 18.35 -12.86 -3.58
CA ALA A 46 17.21 -13.02 -4.47
C ALA A 46 17.22 -11.89 -5.50
N GLN A 47 16.88 -12.21 -6.74
CA GLN A 47 16.70 -11.23 -7.80
C GLN A 47 15.54 -11.61 -8.71
N PHE A 48 14.94 -10.64 -9.39
CA PHE A 48 14.01 -10.95 -10.46
C PHE A 48 14.74 -11.58 -11.66
N ASP A 49 14.02 -12.37 -12.45
CA ASP A 49 14.55 -13.07 -13.62
C ASP A 49 14.69 -12.18 -14.87
N THR A 50 14.06 -11.01 -14.87
CA THR A 50 14.18 -10.00 -15.91
C THR A 50 14.18 -8.58 -15.32
N ALA A 51 14.66 -7.63 -16.13
CA ALA A 51 14.60 -6.22 -15.79
C ALA A 51 13.16 -5.69 -15.88
N GLY A 52 12.83 -4.73 -15.01
CA GLY A 52 11.60 -3.96 -15.09
C GLY A 52 11.60 -2.94 -16.24
N ALA A 53 10.53 -2.16 -16.34
CA ALA A 53 10.41 -1.09 -17.33
C ALA A 53 11.49 0.00 -17.19
N ASP A 54 12.06 0.16 -15.99
CA ASP A 54 13.18 1.04 -15.69
C ASP A 54 14.54 0.51 -16.24
N GLY A 55 14.58 -0.73 -16.74
CA GLY A 55 15.78 -1.37 -17.26
C GLY A 55 16.68 -2.01 -16.20
N TYR A 56 16.20 -2.15 -14.95
CA TYR A 56 16.96 -2.72 -13.84
C TYR A 56 16.38 -4.07 -13.39
N ILE A 57 17.27 -5.02 -13.10
CA ILE A 57 16.94 -6.25 -12.37
C ILE A 57 17.05 -5.95 -10.87
N THR A 58 15.91 -5.88 -10.18
CA THR A 58 15.85 -5.67 -8.73
C THR A 58 16.36 -6.91 -7.99
N TYR A 59 17.15 -6.71 -6.95
CA TYR A 59 17.69 -7.76 -6.08
C TYR A 59 17.73 -7.34 -4.61
N ALA A 60 17.76 -8.34 -3.73
CA ALA A 60 17.92 -8.18 -2.29
C ALA A 60 18.95 -9.19 -1.75
N VAL A 61 19.74 -8.76 -0.77
CA VAL A 61 20.61 -9.63 0.03
C VAL A 61 19.99 -9.81 1.41
N VAL A 62 19.57 -11.03 1.70
CA VAL A 62 18.83 -11.41 2.91
C VAL A 62 19.76 -12.17 3.84
N GLU A 63 19.89 -11.69 5.08
CA GLU A 63 20.63 -12.37 6.14
C GLU A 63 19.67 -12.94 7.18
N ILE A 64 19.86 -14.22 7.48
CA ILE A 64 19.08 -14.96 8.47
C ILE A 64 20.02 -15.45 9.57
N ALA A 65 19.71 -15.11 10.81
CA ALA A 65 20.47 -15.55 11.98
C ALA A 65 19.52 -15.81 13.16
N GLY A 66 19.35 -17.09 13.52
CA GLY A 66 18.45 -17.48 14.62
C GLY A 66 17.02 -17.04 14.36
N ASP A 67 16.50 -17.38 13.17
CA ASP A 67 15.17 -17.00 12.66
C ASP A 67 14.91 -15.49 12.52
N LYS A 68 15.85 -14.64 12.91
CA LYS A 68 15.81 -13.21 12.62
C LYS A 68 16.20 -12.98 11.16
N VAL A 69 15.31 -12.36 10.40
CA VAL A 69 15.51 -11.99 9.00
C VAL A 69 15.88 -10.52 8.92
N SER A 70 16.87 -10.19 8.10
CA SER A 70 17.28 -8.81 7.82
C SER A 70 17.73 -8.69 6.37
N VAL A 71 17.71 -7.47 5.83
CA VAL A 71 18.16 -7.17 4.47
C VAL A 71 19.35 -6.24 4.57
N THR A 72 20.47 -6.62 3.96
CA THR A 72 21.71 -5.83 3.98
C THR A 72 21.92 -5.01 2.71
N GLU A 73 21.25 -5.38 1.63
CA GLU A 73 21.30 -4.68 0.35
C GLU A 73 19.97 -4.88 -0.39
N PHE A 74 19.45 -3.81 -0.99
CA PHE A 74 18.26 -3.83 -1.85
C PHE A 74 18.40 -2.75 -2.92
N ASP A 75 18.53 -3.16 -4.17
CA ASP A 75 18.82 -2.26 -5.30
C ASP A 75 18.46 -2.93 -6.63
N GLY A 76 18.70 -2.26 -7.76
CA GLY A 76 18.59 -2.80 -9.09
C GLY A 76 19.92 -2.76 -9.85
N LYS A 77 20.13 -3.69 -10.78
CA LYS A 77 21.28 -3.67 -11.71
C LYS A 77 20.80 -3.62 -13.15
N ASN A 78 21.31 -2.66 -13.92
CA ASN A 78 21.07 -2.66 -15.36
C ASN A 78 21.98 -3.65 -16.09
N ALA A 79 21.84 -3.76 -17.41
CA ALA A 79 22.62 -4.68 -18.24
C ALA A 79 24.15 -4.48 -18.16
N SER A 80 24.63 -3.30 -17.75
CA SER A 80 26.06 -3.02 -17.56
C SER A 80 26.57 -3.35 -16.15
N GLY A 81 25.67 -3.71 -15.24
CA GLY A 81 25.95 -3.92 -13.81
C GLY A 81 26.00 -2.63 -12.99
N ALA A 82 25.61 -1.48 -13.57
CA ALA A 82 25.47 -0.24 -12.80
C ALA A 82 24.20 -0.28 -11.95
N LEU A 83 24.30 0.33 -10.77
CA LEU A 83 23.26 0.30 -9.75
C LEU A 83 22.15 1.32 -10.03
N ARG A 84 20.89 0.92 -9.80
CA ARG A 84 19.71 1.77 -9.91
C ARG A 84 19.81 2.94 -8.94
N SER A 85 20.28 2.69 -7.72
CA SER A 85 20.53 3.73 -6.71
C SER A 85 21.54 4.80 -7.13
N ALA A 86 22.40 4.49 -8.11
CA ALA A 86 23.45 5.38 -8.60
C ALA A 86 23.07 6.11 -9.90
N ASP A 87 21.90 5.81 -10.47
CA ASP A 87 21.42 6.44 -11.69
C ASP A 87 20.87 7.84 -11.39
N THR A 88 21.63 8.86 -11.76
CA THR A 88 21.24 10.25 -11.56
C THR A 88 20.16 10.72 -12.53
N GLU A 89 20.10 10.15 -13.73
CA GLU A 89 19.07 10.53 -14.72
C GLU A 89 17.71 10.00 -14.28
N LEU A 90 17.66 8.76 -13.80
CA LEU A 90 16.46 8.20 -13.17
C LEU A 90 16.10 8.95 -11.89
N ALA A 91 17.09 9.31 -11.06
CA ALA A 91 16.82 10.09 -9.86
C ALA A 91 16.21 11.48 -10.17
N ASP A 92 16.66 12.13 -11.24
CA ASP A 92 16.12 13.43 -11.64
C ASP A 92 14.71 13.28 -12.24
N SER A 93 14.45 12.24 -13.03
CA SER A 93 13.11 11.99 -13.58
C SER A 93 12.08 11.64 -12.50
N MET A 94 12.46 10.90 -11.46
CA MET A 94 11.54 10.59 -10.35
C MET A 94 11.22 11.80 -9.47
N LYS A 95 12.09 12.82 -9.46
CA LYS A 95 11.80 14.10 -8.81
C LYS A 95 10.85 14.95 -9.65
N GLU A 96 10.87 14.79 -10.96
CA GLU A 96 9.97 15.48 -11.88
C GLU A 96 8.54 14.94 -11.70
N GLY A 97 7.68 15.71 -11.03
CA GLY A 97 6.30 15.31 -10.71
C GLY A 97 6.13 14.72 -9.30
N ALA A 98 7.21 14.56 -8.52
CA ALA A 98 7.09 14.26 -7.10
C ALA A 98 6.34 15.38 -6.37
N SER A 99 5.44 14.99 -5.46
CA SER A 99 4.73 15.96 -4.62
C SER A 99 5.71 16.75 -3.76
N GLU A 100 5.50 18.07 -3.69
CA GLU A 100 6.26 18.97 -2.81
C GLU A 100 6.07 18.64 -1.31
N TYR A 101 5.05 17.84 -0.97
CA TYR A 101 4.80 17.42 0.40
C TYR A 101 5.63 16.22 0.83
N LEU A 102 6.26 15.48 -0.09
CA LEU A 102 7.19 14.42 0.32
C LEU A 102 8.36 15.04 1.10
N THR A 103 8.60 14.54 2.31
CA THR A 103 9.63 15.10 3.20
C THR A 103 11.02 14.52 2.96
N PHE A 104 11.15 13.73 1.90
CA PHE A 104 12.39 13.20 1.37
C PHE A 104 12.32 13.22 -0.17
N GLU A 105 13.47 13.30 -0.84
CA GLU A 105 13.52 13.19 -2.29
C GLU A 105 13.27 11.74 -2.71
N PRO A 106 12.24 11.40 -3.51
CA PRO A 106 11.93 10.03 -3.91
C PRO A 106 12.88 9.56 -5.02
N THR A 107 14.17 9.47 -4.70
CA THR A 107 15.19 8.90 -5.59
C THR A 107 15.27 7.39 -5.41
N PRO A 108 15.80 6.63 -6.38
CA PRO A 108 15.95 5.19 -6.23
C PRO A 108 16.74 4.80 -4.97
N ALA A 109 17.80 5.54 -4.64
CA ALA A 109 18.59 5.30 -3.43
C ALA A 109 17.79 5.50 -2.14
N ASN A 110 17.01 6.58 -2.06
CA ASN A 110 16.22 6.89 -0.88
C ASN A 110 15.05 5.90 -0.70
N LEU A 111 14.39 5.51 -1.79
CA LEU A 111 13.29 4.55 -1.75
C LEU A 111 13.77 3.13 -1.42
N SER A 112 14.89 2.67 -1.98
CA SER A 112 15.53 1.42 -1.58
C SER A 112 15.87 1.41 -0.09
N LYS A 113 16.48 2.50 0.41
CA LYS A 113 16.80 2.63 1.83
C LYS A 113 15.54 2.61 2.69
N LYS A 114 14.51 3.35 2.29
CA LYS A 114 13.26 3.45 3.06
C LYS A 114 12.51 2.12 3.09
N ALA A 115 12.47 1.37 1.99
CA ALA A 115 11.92 0.01 1.97
C ALA A 115 12.64 -0.92 2.96
N MET A 116 13.97 -0.87 3.04
CA MET A 116 14.71 -1.64 4.05
C MET A 116 14.42 -1.19 5.49
N GLU A 117 14.22 0.11 5.73
CA GLU A 117 13.81 0.64 7.04
C GLU A 117 12.41 0.18 7.43
N ASP A 118 11.45 0.22 6.49
CA ASP A 118 10.08 -0.25 6.69
C ASP A 118 10.03 -1.77 6.93
N PHE A 119 10.86 -2.56 6.23
CA PHE A 119 11.02 -4.00 6.48
C PHE A 119 11.62 -4.29 7.86
N ALA A 120 12.64 -3.53 8.28
CA ALA A 120 13.23 -3.65 9.61
C ALA A 120 12.23 -3.27 10.72
N ALA A 121 11.40 -2.25 10.50
CA ALA A 121 10.33 -1.84 11.40
C ALA A 121 9.25 -2.92 11.54
N ALA A 122 9.01 -3.72 10.49
CA ALA A 122 8.17 -4.90 10.51
C ALA A 122 8.81 -6.13 11.21
N GLY A 123 10.01 -5.98 11.78
CA GLY A 123 10.70 -7.06 12.48
C GLY A 123 11.29 -8.13 11.56
N GLY A 124 11.45 -7.83 10.27
CA GLY A 124 11.90 -8.79 9.27
C GLY A 124 10.80 -9.69 8.71
N ASP A 125 9.53 -9.34 8.94
CA ASP A 125 8.37 -10.06 8.40
C ASP A 125 7.80 -9.30 7.19
N PRO A 126 7.95 -9.82 5.95
CA PRO A 126 7.42 -9.16 4.76
C PRO A 126 5.89 -9.03 4.78
N ASP A 127 5.18 -9.95 5.43
CA ASP A 127 3.71 -9.91 5.53
C ASP A 127 3.20 -8.77 6.42
N SER A 128 4.05 -8.31 7.36
CA SER A 128 3.77 -7.22 8.31
C SER A 128 4.35 -5.87 7.87
N MET A 129 5.02 -5.82 6.72
CA MET A 129 5.60 -4.60 6.17
C MET A 129 4.51 -3.64 5.70
N ALA A 130 4.59 -2.39 6.16
CA ALA A 130 3.75 -1.30 5.66
C ALA A 130 4.17 -0.94 4.23
N LEU A 131 3.26 -0.35 3.45
CA LEU A 131 3.61 0.19 2.13
C LEU A 131 4.65 1.30 2.29
N THR A 132 5.69 1.25 1.47
CA THR A 132 6.76 2.26 1.47
C THR A 132 6.22 3.58 0.95
N ALA A 133 5.98 4.52 1.86
CA ALA A 133 5.53 5.87 1.49
C ALA A 133 6.44 6.51 0.42
N GLY A 134 5.84 7.07 -0.63
CA GLY A 134 6.52 7.73 -1.76
C GLY A 134 7.04 6.80 -2.86
N GLY A 135 7.04 5.49 -2.63
CA GLY A 135 7.33 4.47 -3.64
C GLY A 135 6.94 3.07 -3.15
N PRO A 136 5.64 2.76 -3.03
CA PRO A 136 5.14 1.50 -2.49
C PRO A 136 5.69 0.27 -3.21
N GLU A 137 5.96 0.39 -4.51
CA GLU A 137 6.56 -0.63 -5.36
C GLU A 137 7.90 -1.13 -4.82
N TYR A 138 8.77 -0.25 -4.29
CA TYR A 138 10.04 -0.65 -3.70
C TYR A 138 9.84 -1.55 -2.47
N GLY A 139 8.83 -1.29 -1.66
CA GLY A 139 8.49 -2.12 -0.50
C GLY A 139 7.95 -3.49 -0.91
N LEU A 140 7.07 -3.51 -1.91
CA LEU A 140 6.45 -4.73 -2.41
C LEU A 140 7.44 -5.62 -3.17
N GLU A 141 8.32 -5.05 -3.99
CA GLU A 141 9.43 -5.75 -4.63
C GLU A 141 10.34 -6.39 -3.56
N LEU A 142 10.73 -5.64 -2.52
CA LEU A 142 11.56 -6.16 -1.44
C LEU A 142 10.86 -7.34 -0.72
N ALA A 143 9.59 -7.16 -0.35
CA ALA A 143 8.81 -8.20 0.30
C ALA A 143 8.73 -9.47 -0.55
N ALA A 144 8.49 -9.34 -1.87
CA ALA A 144 8.43 -10.46 -2.80
C ALA A 144 9.77 -11.23 -2.89
N LEU A 145 10.89 -10.53 -2.93
CA LEU A 145 12.22 -11.13 -2.97
C LEU A 145 12.55 -11.85 -1.66
N VAL A 146 12.22 -11.24 -0.51
CA VAL A 146 12.41 -11.86 0.82
C VAL A 146 11.52 -13.09 0.96
N ASP A 147 10.25 -13.02 0.57
CA ASP A 147 9.33 -14.16 0.63
C ASP A 147 9.84 -15.35 -0.17
N ALA A 148 10.39 -15.11 -1.37
CA ALA A 148 10.97 -16.17 -2.19
C ALA A 148 12.17 -16.86 -1.51
N VAL A 149 12.97 -16.11 -0.73
CA VAL A 149 14.04 -16.69 0.10
C VAL A 149 13.44 -17.56 1.21
N LEU A 150 12.49 -17.03 1.97
CA LEU A 150 11.90 -17.66 3.15
C LEU A 150 11.09 -18.92 2.82
N ASP A 151 10.33 -18.90 1.72
CA ASP A 151 9.55 -20.05 1.24
C ASP A 151 10.40 -21.05 0.44
N GLY A 152 11.56 -20.61 -0.05
CA GLY A 152 12.46 -21.39 -0.88
C GLY A 152 13.65 -21.98 -0.11
N PRO A 153 14.89 -21.56 -0.42
CA PRO A 153 16.09 -22.21 0.11
C PRO A 153 16.33 -21.99 1.62
N ALA A 154 15.81 -20.90 2.19
CA ALA A 154 16.03 -20.63 3.62
C ALA A 154 15.13 -21.45 4.53
N LYS A 155 14.02 -22.00 4.02
CA LYS A 155 13.11 -22.82 4.81
C LYS A 155 13.84 -24.00 5.45
N ALA A 156 13.62 -24.26 6.74
CA ALA A 156 14.36 -25.29 7.48
C ALA A 156 14.30 -26.68 6.82
N ASP A 157 13.15 -27.04 6.26
CA ASP A 157 12.88 -28.31 5.57
C ASP A 157 13.25 -28.31 4.08
N SER A 158 13.83 -27.21 3.55
CA SER A 158 14.17 -27.09 2.12
C SER A 158 15.19 -28.13 1.67
N GLU A 159 14.95 -28.84 0.57
CA GLU A 159 15.98 -29.74 0.02
C GLU A 159 17.07 -28.97 -0.76
N SER A 160 16.84 -27.69 -1.05
CA SER A 160 17.79 -26.83 -1.75
C SER A 160 18.90 -26.35 -0.81
N GLY A 161 20.15 -26.45 -1.28
CA GLY A 161 21.31 -25.82 -0.65
C GLY A 161 21.74 -24.52 -1.33
N SER A 162 20.97 -24.03 -2.32
CA SER A 162 21.30 -22.79 -3.04
C SER A 162 21.11 -21.59 -2.12
N THR A 163 22.04 -20.63 -2.17
CA THR A 163 21.87 -19.31 -1.55
C THR A 163 21.42 -18.26 -2.56
N GLN A 164 21.21 -18.64 -3.82
CA GLN A 164 20.75 -17.77 -4.90
C GLN A 164 19.32 -18.15 -5.29
N VAL A 165 18.45 -17.15 -5.44
CA VAL A 165 17.03 -17.30 -5.80
C VAL A 165 16.74 -16.41 -7.00
N GLU A 166 16.26 -17.02 -8.08
CA GLU A 166 15.65 -16.29 -9.19
C GLU A 166 14.14 -16.28 -8.99
N VAL A 167 13.56 -15.08 -9.06
CA VAL A 167 12.14 -14.84 -8.83
C VAL A 167 11.51 -14.38 -10.13
N PRO A 168 10.44 -15.02 -10.62
CA PRO A 168 9.73 -14.52 -11.79
C PRO A 168 9.26 -13.09 -11.59
N TYR A 169 9.56 -12.21 -12.54
CA TYR A 169 9.15 -10.80 -12.49
C TYR A 169 7.65 -10.67 -12.33
N TYR A 170 6.86 -11.39 -13.15
CA TYR A 170 5.43 -11.59 -12.95
C TYR A 170 5.16 -12.90 -12.22
N ALA A 171 4.44 -12.84 -11.10
CA ALA A 171 4.00 -14.05 -10.40
C ALA A 171 2.90 -14.78 -11.18
N ASP A 172 2.97 -16.12 -11.19
CA ASP A 172 1.90 -16.96 -11.73
C ASP A 172 0.58 -16.71 -10.99
N GLY A 173 -0.51 -16.63 -11.75
CA GLY A 173 -1.80 -16.24 -11.19
C GLY A 173 -2.84 -15.96 -12.26
N SER A 174 -4.04 -15.60 -11.81
CA SER A 174 -5.09 -15.00 -12.63
C SER A 174 -5.44 -13.69 -11.95
N TYR A 175 -5.32 -12.60 -12.70
CA TYR A 175 -5.41 -11.23 -12.22
C TYR A 175 -6.59 -10.58 -12.91
N LYS A 176 -7.69 -10.41 -12.17
CA LYS A 176 -8.85 -9.67 -12.63
C LYS A 176 -8.69 -8.21 -12.22
N VAL A 177 -8.90 -7.31 -13.17
CA VAL A 177 -8.93 -5.87 -12.92
C VAL A 177 -10.20 -5.31 -13.52
N THR A 178 -10.99 -4.60 -12.73
CA THR A 178 -12.28 -4.02 -13.14
C THR A 178 -12.25 -2.51 -12.96
N VAL A 179 -12.79 -1.73 -13.90
CA VAL A 179 -12.99 -0.30 -13.65
C VAL A 179 -14.03 -0.10 -12.56
N GLN A 180 -13.82 0.90 -11.70
CA GLN A 180 -14.66 1.16 -10.55
C GLN A 180 -16.08 1.56 -10.95
N ASP A 181 -16.17 2.54 -11.84
CA ASP A 181 -17.42 3.21 -12.18
C ASP A 181 -18.02 2.69 -13.50
N PHE A 182 -19.36 2.70 -13.56
CA PHE A 182 -20.07 2.41 -14.79
C PHE A 182 -19.88 3.55 -15.77
N ASP A 183 -19.65 3.22 -17.03
CA ASP A 183 -19.65 4.22 -18.09
C ASP A 183 -21.07 4.77 -18.34
N LEU A 184 -21.18 5.75 -19.24
CA LEU A 184 -22.47 6.36 -19.60
C LEU A 184 -23.47 5.38 -20.23
N SER A 185 -23.02 4.18 -20.61
CA SER A 185 -23.87 3.11 -21.15
C SER A 185 -24.32 2.14 -20.05
N GLY A 186 -23.90 2.33 -18.80
CA GLY A 186 -24.28 1.49 -17.65
C GLY A 186 -23.42 0.25 -17.47
N TYR A 187 -22.20 0.23 -18.01
CA TYR A 187 -21.32 -0.94 -18.00
C TYR A 187 -19.93 -0.57 -17.49
N LYS A 188 -19.30 -1.46 -16.72
CA LYS A 188 -17.90 -1.32 -16.29
C LYS A 188 -17.02 -2.38 -16.95
N GLU A 189 -15.97 -1.94 -17.63
CA GLU A 189 -14.99 -2.81 -18.29
C GLU A 189 -14.10 -3.56 -17.29
N TYR A 190 -13.70 -4.78 -17.62
CA TYR A 190 -12.74 -5.57 -16.85
C TYR A 190 -11.88 -6.44 -17.76
N ILE A 191 -10.70 -6.80 -17.28
CA ILE A 191 -9.86 -7.84 -17.90
C ILE A 191 -9.61 -9.01 -16.94
N VAL A 192 -9.23 -10.14 -17.51
CA VAL A 192 -8.58 -11.25 -16.78
C VAL A 192 -7.24 -11.56 -17.45
N LEU A 193 -6.15 -11.27 -16.74
CA LEU A 193 -4.79 -11.59 -17.14
C LEU A 193 -4.32 -12.87 -16.45
N LYS A 194 -3.95 -13.89 -17.22
CA LYS A 194 -3.32 -15.11 -16.74
C LYS A 194 -1.80 -15.03 -16.87
N VAL A 195 -1.08 -15.29 -15.78
CA VAL A 195 0.37 -15.48 -15.81
C VAL A 195 0.68 -16.96 -15.57
N SER A 196 1.52 -17.55 -16.41
CA SER A 196 1.98 -18.94 -16.27
C SER A 196 3.43 -19.06 -16.68
N GLY A 197 4.28 -19.56 -15.77
CA GLY A 197 5.73 -19.55 -15.94
C GLY A 197 6.28 -18.13 -16.19
N GLY A 198 5.71 -17.12 -15.53
CA GLY A 198 6.09 -15.71 -15.71
C GLY A 198 5.62 -15.08 -17.02
N VAL A 199 4.87 -15.80 -17.88
CA VAL A 199 4.38 -15.28 -19.17
C VAL A 199 2.93 -14.78 -19.03
N PRO A 200 2.67 -13.46 -19.21
CA PRO A 200 1.33 -12.89 -19.10
C PRO A 200 0.51 -13.04 -20.38
N THR A 201 -0.75 -13.44 -20.27
CA THR A 201 -1.74 -13.60 -21.35
C THR A 201 -3.09 -13.03 -20.92
N VAL A 202 -3.70 -12.16 -21.70
CA VAL A 202 -5.09 -11.74 -21.47
C VAL A 202 -6.00 -12.85 -21.97
N GLU A 203 -6.78 -13.45 -21.06
CA GLU A 203 -7.77 -14.50 -21.35
C GLU A 203 -9.16 -13.91 -21.61
N GLU A 204 -9.45 -12.74 -21.05
CA GLU A 204 -10.76 -12.11 -21.14
C GLU A 204 -10.64 -10.58 -21.08
N PHE A 205 -11.45 -9.90 -21.89
CA PHE A 205 -11.73 -8.47 -21.80
C PHE A 205 -13.19 -8.25 -22.19
N ASP A 206 -13.99 -7.75 -21.26
CA ASP A 206 -15.42 -7.48 -21.48
C ASP A 206 -15.88 -6.35 -20.55
N ALA A 207 -17.18 -6.08 -20.52
CA ALA A 207 -17.79 -5.19 -19.55
C ALA A 207 -19.05 -5.81 -18.96
N VAL A 208 -19.39 -5.42 -17.73
CA VAL A 208 -20.53 -5.95 -16.98
C VAL A 208 -21.43 -4.82 -16.48
N ASP A 209 -22.75 -5.00 -16.53
CA ASP A 209 -23.73 -4.07 -15.96
C ASP A 209 -24.03 -4.39 -14.47
N GLU A 210 -24.94 -3.62 -13.86
CA GLU A 210 -25.36 -3.79 -12.46
C GLU A 210 -25.96 -5.17 -12.18
N GLU A 211 -26.61 -5.78 -13.17
CA GLU A 211 -27.23 -7.11 -13.09
C GLU A 211 -26.26 -8.26 -13.39
N GLY A 212 -25.03 -7.97 -13.78
CA GLY A 212 -24.03 -8.99 -14.12
C GLY A 212 -24.10 -9.49 -15.57
N LYS A 213 -24.88 -8.85 -16.44
CA LYS A 213 -24.94 -9.18 -17.87
C LYS A 213 -23.75 -8.56 -18.59
N LEU A 214 -23.22 -9.32 -19.55
CA LEU A 214 -22.04 -8.92 -20.32
C LEU A 214 -22.42 -7.99 -21.47
N ARG A 215 -21.58 -6.98 -21.72
CA ARG A 215 -21.74 -6.06 -22.85
C ARG A 215 -21.58 -6.79 -24.17
N SER A 216 -20.71 -7.78 -24.26
CA SER A 216 -20.56 -8.64 -25.44
C SER A 216 -21.84 -9.42 -25.81
N GLU A 217 -22.73 -9.64 -24.84
CA GLU A 217 -24.04 -10.29 -25.03
C GLU A 217 -25.18 -9.27 -25.24
N ASP A 218 -24.90 -7.98 -25.08
CA ASP A 218 -25.92 -6.95 -25.22
C ASP A 218 -26.17 -6.59 -26.69
N THR A 219 -27.40 -6.88 -27.16
CA THR A 219 -27.85 -6.56 -28.51
C THR A 219 -28.50 -5.18 -28.63
N GLU A 220 -28.74 -4.49 -27.52
CA GLU A 220 -29.39 -3.18 -27.52
C GLU A 220 -28.39 -2.03 -27.78
N ILE A 221 -27.15 -2.15 -27.26
CA ILE A 221 -26.08 -1.21 -27.54
C ILE A 221 -25.45 -1.50 -28.89
N ASN A 222 -25.33 -0.48 -29.74
CA ASN A 222 -24.75 -0.59 -31.08
C ASN A 222 -23.59 0.41 -31.25
N PRO A 223 -22.39 0.08 -30.72
CA PRO A 223 -21.23 0.97 -30.82
C PRO A 223 -20.73 1.05 -32.27
N LYS A 224 -19.93 2.07 -32.58
CA LYS A 224 -19.38 2.26 -33.94
C LYS A 224 -18.55 1.05 -34.40
N VAL A 225 -17.80 0.44 -33.48
CA VAL A 225 -17.10 -0.82 -33.69
C VAL A 225 -17.61 -1.81 -32.63
N PRO A 226 -18.23 -2.93 -33.03
CA PRO A 226 -18.74 -3.94 -32.11
C PRO A 226 -17.64 -4.56 -31.24
N TYR A 227 -17.97 -4.93 -30.00
CA TYR A 227 -17.05 -5.66 -29.09
C TYR A 227 -16.54 -6.95 -29.72
N SER A 228 -17.38 -7.66 -30.48
CA SER A 228 -16.99 -8.86 -31.23
C SER A 228 -15.88 -8.63 -32.26
N GLU A 229 -15.61 -7.38 -32.64
CA GLU A 229 -14.52 -6.99 -33.54
C GLU A 229 -13.35 -6.36 -32.78
N SER A 230 -13.61 -5.40 -31.88
CA SER A 230 -12.54 -4.68 -31.17
C SER A 230 -11.82 -5.52 -30.12
N VAL A 231 -12.54 -6.31 -29.33
CA VAL A 231 -11.97 -7.10 -28.22
C VAL A 231 -10.94 -8.12 -28.72
N PRO A 232 -11.23 -8.97 -29.74
CA PRO A 232 -10.23 -9.89 -30.26
C PRO A 232 -8.97 -9.19 -30.77
N ALA A 233 -9.11 -8.05 -31.47
CA ALA A 233 -7.97 -7.30 -31.99
C ALA A 233 -7.08 -6.73 -30.88
N LEU A 234 -7.68 -6.20 -29.81
CA LEU A 234 -6.95 -5.70 -28.64
C LEU A 234 -6.21 -6.83 -27.92
N MET A 235 -6.91 -7.92 -27.62
CA MET A 235 -6.32 -9.10 -26.98
C MET A 235 -5.19 -9.71 -27.81
N ASP A 236 -5.36 -9.83 -29.12
CA ASP A 236 -4.34 -10.36 -30.04
C ASP A 236 -3.10 -9.45 -30.08
N SER A 237 -3.26 -8.12 -30.06
CA SER A 237 -2.13 -7.18 -30.06
C SER A 237 -1.27 -7.36 -28.81
N PHE A 238 -1.88 -7.39 -27.62
CA PHE A 238 -1.16 -7.65 -26.37
C PHE A 238 -0.60 -9.08 -26.32
N ASN A 239 -1.39 -10.10 -26.61
CA ASN A 239 -0.95 -11.50 -26.52
C ASN A 239 0.13 -11.86 -27.56
N SER A 240 0.28 -11.06 -28.62
CA SER A 240 1.39 -11.20 -29.56
C SER A 240 2.64 -10.48 -29.06
N ALA A 241 2.50 -9.25 -28.54
CA ALA A 241 3.63 -8.42 -28.13
C ALA A 241 4.16 -8.72 -26.72
N ARG A 242 3.26 -9.11 -25.81
CA ARG A 242 3.48 -9.31 -24.36
C ARG A 242 3.95 -8.06 -23.62
N THR A 243 3.70 -6.89 -24.20
CA THR A 243 4.02 -5.59 -23.63
C THR A 243 2.87 -4.62 -23.88
N VAL A 244 2.72 -3.66 -22.96
CA VAL A 244 1.72 -2.59 -23.05
C VAL A 244 1.96 -1.72 -24.28
N GLU A 245 3.24 -1.42 -24.60
CA GLU A 245 3.62 -0.64 -25.79
C GLU A 245 3.21 -1.32 -27.11
N GLY A 246 3.06 -2.64 -27.11
CA GLY A 246 2.61 -3.40 -28.27
C GLY A 246 1.10 -3.44 -28.46
N ILE A 247 0.32 -2.81 -27.57
CA ILE A 247 -1.13 -2.73 -27.69
C ILE A 247 -1.51 -1.74 -28.78
N GLU A 248 -2.14 -2.23 -29.84
CA GLU A 248 -2.59 -1.41 -30.96
C GLU A 248 -3.97 -0.81 -30.69
N THR A 249 -4.13 0.48 -30.94
CA THR A 249 -5.44 1.14 -30.85
C THR A 249 -6.36 0.70 -31.99
N VAL A 250 -7.58 0.27 -31.66
CA VAL A 250 -8.60 -0.08 -32.66
C VAL A 250 -9.32 1.20 -33.12
N THR A 251 -9.23 1.50 -34.41
CA THR A 251 -9.86 2.71 -34.98
C THR A 251 -11.37 2.66 -34.83
N GLY A 252 -11.94 3.63 -34.09
CA GLY A 252 -13.38 3.68 -33.81
C GLY A 252 -13.78 3.03 -32.47
N ALA A 253 -12.83 2.45 -31.74
CA ALA A 253 -12.96 1.96 -30.37
C ALA A 253 -11.80 2.50 -29.49
N THR A 254 -11.47 3.78 -29.64
CA THR A 254 -10.33 4.41 -28.96
C THR A 254 -10.48 4.37 -27.43
N GLU A 255 -11.66 4.70 -26.91
CA GLU A 255 -11.94 4.67 -25.45
C GLU A 255 -11.72 3.27 -24.86
N SER A 256 -12.31 2.23 -25.46
CA SER A 256 -12.06 0.85 -25.03
C SER A 256 -10.61 0.41 -25.23
N SER A 257 -9.90 0.94 -26.25
CA SER A 257 -8.47 0.63 -26.43
C SER A 257 -7.62 1.23 -25.31
N ASP A 258 -7.96 2.44 -24.86
CA ASP A 258 -7.26 3.12 -23.77
C ASP A 258 -7.58 2.47 -22.42
N CYS A 259 -8.84 2.11 -22.17
CA CYS A 259 -9.21 1.34 -20.99
C CYS A 259 -8.53 -0.03 -20.96
N PHE A 260 -8.51 -0.76 -22.08
CA PHE A 260 -7.80 -2.04 -22.18
C PHE A 260 -6.32 -1.90 -21.79
N ARG A 261 -5.65 -0.85 -22.27
CA ARG A 261 -4.24 -0.59 -21.92
C ARG A 261 -4.05 -0.36 -20.43
N LEU A 262 -4.88 0.49 -19.82
CA LEU A 262 -4.82 0.79 -18.38
C LEU A 262 -5.09 -0.46 -17.53
N LEU A 263 -6.09 -1.25 -17.90
CA LEU A 263 -6.42 -2.49 -17.20
C LEU A 263 -5.28 -3.50 -17.31
N VAL A 264 -4.63 -3.62 -18.49
CA VAL A 264 -3.47 -4.51 -18.69
C VAL A 264 -2.26 -4.03 -17.88
N GLU A 265 -1.96 -2.73 -17.90
CA GLU A 265 -0.92 -2.12 -17.08
C GLU A 265 -1.11 -2.48 -15.60
N ARG A 266 -2.32 -2.25 -15.06
CA ARG A 266 -2.62 -2.59 -13.67
C ARG A 266 -2.53 -4.09 -13.39
N ALA A 267 -3.00 -4.95 -14.28
CA ALA A 267 -2.92 -6.40 -14.05
C ALA A 267 -1.46 -6.91 -14.06
N LEU A 268 -0.60 -6.34 -14.92
CA LEU A 268 0.83 -6.63 -14.94
C LEU A 268 1.52 -6.13 -13.68
N GLU A 269 1.21 -4.91 -13.23
CA GLU A 269 1.68 -4.36 -11.97
C GLU A 269 1.27 -5.25 -10.78
N ASN A 270 0.00 -5.65 -10.72
CA ASN A 270 -0.52 -6.56 -9.71
C ASN A 270 0.20 -7.92 -9.71
N ALA A 271 0.50 -8.47 -10.90
CA ALA A 271 1.27 -9.69 -11.03
C ALA A 271 2.74 -9.52 -10.61
N HIS A 272 3.34 -8.36 -10.91
CA HIS A 272 4.72 -8.06 -10.55
C HIS A 272 4.87 -7.87 -9.04
N LEU A 273 4.07 -6.96 -8.48
CA LEU A 273 4.11 -6.57 -7.06
C LEU A 273 3.43 -7.57 -6.14
N ARG A 274 2.80 -8.62 -6.69
CA ARG A 274 2.03 -9.64 -5.93
C ARG A 274 0.96 -9.00 -5.05
N TYR A 275 0.40 -7.91 -5.57
CA TYR A 275 -0.40 -6.99 -4.77
C TYR A 275 -1.84 -7.47 -4.62
N SER A 276 -2.55 -7.68 -5.73
CA SER A 276 -3.89 -8.26 -5.73
C SER A 276 -4.11 -9.17 -6.93
N THR A 277 -4.96 -10.19 -6.78
CA THR A 277 -5.45 -11.04 -7.90
C THR A 277 -6.86 -10.64 -8.35
N ASP A 278 -7.52 -9.78 -7.59
CA ASP A 278 -8.83 -9.21 -7.89
C ASP A 278 -8.79 -7.75 -7.43
N ASP A 279 -8.72 -6.85 -8.40
CA ASP A 279 -8.49 -5.42 -8.19
C ASP A 279 -9.56 -4.58 -8.88
N THR A 280 -9.80 -3.41 -8.33
CA THR A 280 -10.73 -2.43 -8.89
C THR A 280 -10.01 -1.10 -9.03
N VAL A 281 -10.13 -0.48 -10.21
CA VAL A 281 -9.40 0.73 -10.56
C VAL A 281 -10.31 1.88 -10.93
N ASP A 282 -10.05 3.02 -10.31
CA ASP A 282 -10.67 4.27 -10.68
C ASP A 282 -10.00 4.82 -11.94
N VAL A 283 -10.53 4.41 -13.10
CA VAL A 283 -10.01 4.83 -14.42
C VAL A 283 -10.69 6.10 -14.91
N LEU A 284 -11.91 6.39 -14.44
CA LEU A 284 -12.75 7.46 -14.96
C LEU A 284 -12.65 8.77 -14.17
N GLY A 285 -12.10 8.76 -12.95
CA GLY A 285 -11.84 10.00 -12.23
C GLY A 285 -13.10 10.68 -11.68
N ASP A 286 -14.28 10.03 -11.71
CA ASP A 286 -15.58 10.69 -11.51
C ASP A 286 -16.01 10.88 -10.04
N GLY A 287 -15.29 10.25 -9.09
CA GLY A 287 -15.25 10.68 -7.68
C GLY A 287 -15.97 9.77 -6.69
N SER A 288 -16.11 8.47 -6.96
CA SER A 288 -16.62 7.51 -5.95
C SER A 288 -15.51 6.87 -5.09
N GLY A 289 -14.24 6.93 -5.53
CA GLY A 289 -13.06 6.35 -4.85
C GLY A 289 -11.97 7.36 -4.49
N LEU A 290 -11.01 6.93 -3.66
CA LEU A 290 -9.83 7.73 -3.35
C LEU A 290 -8.87 7.74 -4.56
N LYS A 291 -8.54 8.93 -5.05
CA LYS A 291 -7.59 9.16 -6.14
C LYS A 291 -6.16 9.05 -5.64
N ASP A 292 -5.34 8.31 -6.38
CA ASP A 292 -3.91 8.20 -6.11
C ASP A 292 -3.25 9.59 -6.12
N GLY A 293 -2.35 9.83 -5.17
CA GLY A 293 -1.73 11.14 -4.98
C GLY A 293 -1.17 11.34 -3.59
N VAL A 294 -0.51 12.47 -3.36
CA VAL A 294 0.00 12.86 -2.03
C VAL A 294 -0.71 14.13 -1.59
N TYR A 295 -1.34 14.04 -0.43
CA TYR A 295 -2.25 15.05 0.11
C TYR A 295 -1.74 15.53 1.46
N LYS A 296 -2.02 16.79 1.78
CA LYS A 296 -1.62 17.40 3.04
C LYS A 296 -2.80 18.09 3.71
N ALA A 297 -2.95 17.84 5.01
CA ALA A 297 -3.83 18.62 5.89
C ALA A 297 -3.04 19.17 7.06
N GLU A 298 -3.44 20.34 7.54
CA GLU A 298 -2.88 20.97 8.73
C GLU A 298 -3.94 21.70 9.53
N MET A 299 -3.75 21.78 10.85
CA MET A 299 -4.60 22.59 11.71
C MET A 299 -4.48 24.07 11.31
N SER A 300 -5.55 24.85 11.47
CA SER A 300 -5.56 26.28 11.14
C SER A 300 -4.99 27.16 12.25
N GLU A 301 -5.03 26.68 13.49
CA GLU A 301 -4.59 27.43 14.68
C GLU A 301 -3.43 26.73 15.42
N PHE A 302 -2.60 27.54 16.07
CA PHE A 302 -1.57 27.04 16.98
C PHE A 302 -2.18 26.69 18.33
N GLU A 303 -2.00 25.46 18.78
CA GLU A 303 -2.32 25.01 20.13
C GLU A 303 -1.02 24.82 20.92
N ASN A 304 -0.84 25.58 22.00
CA ASN A 304 0.38 25.57 22.81
C ASN A 304 1.67 25.83 22.00
N GLY A 305 1.57 26.68 20.96
CA GLY A 305 2.70 27.04 20.09
C GLY A 305 3.00 26.05 18.98
N TRP A 306 2.12 25.06 18.74
CA TRP A 306 2.30 24.04 17.72
C TRP A 306 1.05 23.85 16.86
N LYS A 307 1.26 23.51 15.59
CA LYS A 307 0.22 23.25 14.59
C LYS A 307 0.44 21.89 13.98
N ASP A 308 -0.43 20.94 14.27
CA ASP A 308 -0.32 19.57 13.75
C ASP A 308 -0.59 19.54 12.24
N TYR A 309 0.07 18.64 11.53
CA TYR A 309 -0.19 18.35 10.12
C TYR A 309 0.01 16.88 9.82
N VAL A 310 -0.66 16.41 8.76
CA VAL A 310 -0.48 15.07 8.20
C VAL A 310 -0.25 15.17 6.71
N ILE A 311 0.69 14.37 6.22
CA ILE A 311 0.90 14.12 4.79
C ILE A 311 0.59 12.65 4.57
N ALA A 312 -0.30 12.36 3.63
CA ALA A 312 -0.74 11.02 3.31
C ALA A 312 -0.70 10.78 1.79
N GLN A 313 -0.29 9.58 1.40
CA GLN A 313 -0.32 9.10 0.03
C GLN A 313 -1.52 8.18 -0.14
N VAL A 314 -2.29 8.35 -1.21
CA VAL A 314 -3.20 7.32 -1.72
C VAL A 314 -2.48 6.56 -2.81
N TRP A 315 -2.48 5.24 -2.72
CA TRP A 315 -1.98 4.34 -3.75
C TRP A 315 -2.88 3.12 -3.84
N HIS A 316 -3.50 2.91 -5.00
CA HIS A 316 -4.49 1.86 -5.23
C HIS A 316 -5.61 1.91 -4.18
N GLY A 317 -6.09 3.11 -3.88
CA GLY A 317 -7.11 3.35 -2.85
C GLY A 317 -6.65 3.12 -1.40
N ASN A 318 -5.39 2.75 -1.17
CA ASN A 318 -4.84 2.58 0.18
C ASN A 318 -4.21 3.88 0.66
N VAL A 319 -4.54 4.26 1.89
CA VAL A 319 -4.00 5.46 2.52
C VAL A 319 -2.74 5.11 3.32
N VAL A 320 -1.61 5.67 2.92
CA VAL A 320 -0.29 5.50 3.54
C VAL A 320 0.13 6.81 4.17
N ILE A 321 0.44 6.81 5.47
CA ILE A 321 0.92 8.02 6.14
C ILE A 321 2.39 8.26 5.77
N VAL A 322 2.65 9.35 5.06
CA VAL A 322 4.01 9.79 4.69
C VAL A 322 4.66 10.46 5.89
N GLU A 323 3.96 11.38 6.52
CA GLU A 323 4.45 12.10 7.68
C GLU A 323 3.31 12.58 8.58
N LEU A 324 3.54 12.53 9.88
CA LEU A 324 2.72 13.17 10.90
C LEU A 324 3.68 13.92 11.81
N ASP A 325 3.47 15.23 11.99
CA ASP A 325 4.27 16.08 12.88
C ASP A 325 3.49 17.35 13.26
N SER A 326 4.16 18.28 13.93
CA SER A 326 3.67 19.63 14.17
C SER A 326 4.72 20.67 13.81
N LEU A 327 4.29 21.84 13.36
CA LEU A 327 5.16 23.00 13.16
C LEU A 327 4.93 24.04 14.25
N ASN A 328 5.98 24.71 14.70
CA ASN A 328 5.84 25.94 15.50
C ASN A 328 5.72 27.18 14.59
N GLU A 329 5.56 28.36 15.19
CA GLU A 329 5.43 29.64 14.45
C GLU A 329 6.62 29.95 13.53
N SER A 330 7.81 29.40 13.81
CA SER A 330 8.99 29.56 12.95
C SER A 330 9.09 28.51 11.83
N GLY A 331 8.13 27.59 11.73
CA GLY A 331 8.14 26.47 10.77
C GLY A 331 9.09 25.33 11.18
N THR A 332 9.53 25.28 12.43
CA THR A 332 10.37 24.19 12.95
C THR A 332 9.49 23.03 13.37
N LYS A 333 9.86 21.81 12.97
CA LYS A 333 9.15 20.58 13.37
C LYS A 333 9.28 20.30 14.86
N LYS A 334 8.20 19.87 15.51
CA LYS A 334 8.16 19.45 16.92
C LYS A 334 9.07 18.26 17.13
N SER A 335 9.15 17.34 16.17
CA SER A 335 10.06 16.20 16.23
C SER A 335 11.54 16.56 16.22
N ALA A 336 11.90 17.74 15.70
CA ALA A 336 13.25 18.26 15.69
C ALA A 336 13.56 19.15 16.92
N ASP A 337 12.58 19.42 17.78
CA ASP A 337 12.76 20.29 18.95
C ASP A 337 13.34 19.49 20.14
N SER A 338 14.59 19.78 20.45
CA SER A 338 15.31 19.12 21.55
C SER A 338 14.76 19.47 22.94
N SER A 339 14.17 20.65 23.12
CA SER A 339 13.58 21.07 24.39
C SER A 339 12.25 20.35 24.62
N PHE A 340 11.45 20.17 23.56
CA PHE A 340 10.24 19.36 23.62
C PHE A 340 10.57 17.88 23.84
N ALA A 341 11.57 17.34 23.14
CA ALA A 341 12.02 15.97 23.38
C ALA A 341 12.47 15.75 24.85
N GLN A 342 13.09 16.75 25.48
CA GLN A 342 13.44 16.68 26.90
C GLN A 342 12.19 16.71 27.80
N SER A 343 11.19 17.54 27.49
CA SER A 343 9.96 17.61 28.29
C SER A 343 9.16 16.30 28.27
N LEU A 344 9.24 15.53 27.18
CA LEU A 344 8.66 14.18 27.11
C LEU A 344 9.37 13.21 28.07
N LYS A 345 10.70 13.24 28.13
CA LYS A 345 11.49 12.38 29.03
C LYS A 345 11.25 12.69 30.50
N ASP A 346 10.95 13.95 30.81
CA ASP A 346 10.67 14.40 32.17
C ASP A 346 9.21 14.11 32.59
N ASN A 347 8.36 13.63 31.68
CA ASN A 347 6.94 13.35 31.92
C ASN A 347 6.66 11.84 31.89
N ASP A 348 6.48 11.23 33.06
CA ASP A 348 6.18 9.79 33.21
C ASP A 348 4.86 9.35 32.54
N LYS A 349 4.00 10.28 32.12
CA LYS A 349 2.75 10.00 31.40
C LYS A 349 2.90 10.14 29.88
N ALA A 350 4.08 10.52 29.38
CA ALA A 350 4.32 10.67 27.96
C ALA A 350 4.26 9.30 27.24
N PRO A 351 3.71 9.23 26.03
CA PRO A 351 3.67 8.01 25.22
C PRO A 351 5.04 7.64 24.59
N GLY A 352 6.14 7.87 25.30
CA GLY A 352 7.50 7.58 24.87
C GLY A 352 8.44 8.78 25.02
N ASP A 353 9.72 8.53 24.73
CA ASP A 353 10.81 9.46 25.05
C ASP A 353 11.13 10.45 23.92
N SER A 354 10.36 10.43 22.83
CA SER A 354 10.49 11.34 21.70
C SER A 354 9.17 11.54 20.97
N VAL A 355 9.10 12.62 20.19
CA VAL A 355 7.94 12.96 19.37
C VAL A 355 7.68 11.91 18.31
N ALA A 356 8.75 11.49 17.61
CA ALA A 356 8.68 10.45 16.61
C ALA A 356 8.10 9.14 17.17
N VAL A 357 8.42 8.78 18.42
CA VAL A 357 7.89 7.56 19.06
C VAL A 357 6.38 7.66 19.26
N TYR A 358 5.86 8.76 19.83
CA TYR A 358 4.42 8.83 20.07
C TYR A 358 3.59 9.07 18.80
N LEU A 359 4.10 9.84 17.84
CA LEU A 359 3.45 10.00 16.54
C LEU A 359 3.46 8.68 15.76
N GLY A 360 4.56 7.92 15.83
CA GLY A 360 4.63 6.56 15.29
C GLY A 360 3.61 5.61 15.92
N LYS A 361 3.28 5.75 17.21
CA LYS A 361 2.20 4.99 17.85
C LYS A 361 0.82 5.36 17.31
N ILE A 362 0.59 6.62 16.96
CA ILE A 362 -0.66 7.08 16.31
C ILE A 362 -0.77 6.44 14.93
N VAL A 363 0.25 6.56 14.09
CA VAL A 363 0.27 5.91 12.76
C VAL A 363 0.11 4.39 12.87
N SER A 364 0.76 3.76 13.84
CA SER A 364 0.61 2.33 14.09
C SER A 364 -0.81 1.95 14.51
N ALA A 365 -1.52 2.80 15.27
CA ALA A 365 -2.91 2.56 15.64
C ALA A 365 -3.84 2.65 14.42
N PHE A 366 -3.58 3.59 13.50
CA PHE A 366 -4.27 3.67 12.21
C PHE A 366 -4.04 2.41 11.36
N ASN A 367 -2.79 1.99 11.21
CA ASN A 367 -2.46 0.78 10.44
C ASN A 367 -3.06 -0.49 11.06
N ARG A 368 -3.11 -0.61 12.39
CA ARG A 368 -3.77 -1.75 13.07
C ARG A 368 -5.29 -1.77 12.89
N ALA A 369 -5.89 -0.61 12.65
CA ALA A 369 -7.31 -0.47 12.35
C ALA A 369 -7.60 -0.64 10.84
N ASP A 370 -6.62 -1.08 10.04
CA ASP A 370 -6.78 -1.30 8.59
C ASP A 370 -7.27 -0.03 7.86
N GLY A 371 -6.81 1.13 8.32
CA GLY A 371 -7.21 2.43 7.76
C GLY A 371 -8.58 2.95 8.23
N ASP A 372 -9.29 2.21 9.08
CA ASP A 372 -10.58 2.62 9.65
C ASP A 372 -10.37 3.61 10.81
N LEU A 373 -10.51 4.90 10.50
CA LEU A 373 -10.40 6.01 11.45
C LEU A 373 -11.38 5.90 12.65
N PRO A 374 -12.67 5.59 12.45
CA PRO A 374 -13.59 5.25 13.54
C PRO A 374 -13.13 4.10 14.45
N ALA A 375 -12.54 3.04 13.90
CA ALA A 375 -12.06 1.89 14.68
C ALA A 375 -10.70 2.13 15.36
N MET A 376 -9.97 3.18 14.97
CA MET A 376 -8.66 3.51 15.51
C MET A 376 -8.72 3.83 17.01
N GLU A 377 -7.95 3.08 17.81
CA GLU A 377 -7.80 3.33 19.24
C GLU A 377 -7.02 4.63 19.53
N ASN A 378 -7.39 5.32 20.61
CA ASN A 378 -6.66 6.50 21.07
C ASN A 378 -5.31 6.12 21.70
N VAL A 379 -4.29 6.96 21.50
CA VAL A 379 -2.97 6.78 22.12
C VAL A 379 -2.95 7.50 23.48
N ALA A 380 -2.89 6.73 24.57
CA ALA A 380 -2.81 7.29 25.92
C ALA A 380 -1.61 8.23 26.06
N GLY A 381 -1.82 9.43 26.63
CA GLY A 381 -0.80 10.47 26.75
C GLY A 381 -0.58 11.33 25.50
N ALA A 382 -1.21 10.99 24.36
CA ALA A 382 -1.18 11.76 23.11
C ALA A 382 -2.59 11.92 22.50
N THR A 383 -3.62 11.99 23.35
CA THR A 383 -5.03 12.03 22.93
C THR A 383 -5.34 13.21 22.00
N ILE A 384 -4.79 14.39 22.27
CA ILE A 384 -5.01 15.58 21.43
C ILE A 384 -4.44 15.34 20.02
N SER A 385 -3.17 14.96 19.90
CA SER A 385 -2.56 14.66 18.60
C SER A 385 -3.24 13.49 17.88
N ALA A 386 -3.72 12.48 18.60
CA ALA A 386 -4.47 11.37 18.01
C ALA A 386 -5.83 11.83 17.46
N ASN A 387 -6.53 12.74 18.16
CA ASN A 387 -7.78 13.32 17.67
C ASN A 387 -7.54 14.25 16.48
N ASN A 388 -6.54 15.13 16.53
CA ASN A 388 -6.15 15.99 15.41
C ASN A 388 -5.82 15.16 14.17
N PHE A 389 -5.05 14.08 14.33
CA PHE A 389 -4.78 13.15 13.24
C PHE A 389 -6.05 12.57 12.62
N LYS A 390 -7.01 12.11 13.44
CA LYS A 390 -8.28 11.54 12.95
C LYS A 390 -9.09 12.55 12.13
N ILE A 391 -9.17 13.79 12.59
CA ILE A 391 -9.93 14.83 11.89
C ILE A 391 -9.22 15.20 10.59
N MET A 392 -7.92 15.51 10.66
CA MET A 392 -7.15 15.91 9.47
C MET A 392 -7.18 14.82 8.40
N LEU A 393 -6.97 13.56 8.78
CA LEU A 393 -7.01 12.46 7.81
C LEU A 393 -8.43 12.17 7.33
N GLY A 394 -9.44 12.26 8.20
CA GLY A 394 -10.84 12.08 7.82
C GLY A 394 -11.31 13.12 6.81
N GLU A 395 -10.90 14.37 6.97
CA GLU A 395 -11.18 15.46 6.04
C GLU A 395 -10.46 15.28 4.69
N LEU A 396 -9.23 14.77 4.69
CA LEU A 396 -8.57 14.38 3.44
C LEU A 396 -9.32 13.23 2.75
N MET A 397 -9.63 12.16 3.48
CA MET A 397 -10.31 10.97 2.95
C MET A 397 -11.73 11.26 2.45
N GLY A 398 -12.44 12.21 3.07
CA GLY A 398 -13.80 12.60 2.67
C GLY A 398 -13.85 13.77 1.67
N GLY A 399 -12.71 14.37 1.33
CA GLY A 399 -12.62 15.56 0.49
C GLY A 399 -11.54 15.42 -0.57
N ASN A 400 -10.36 15.97 -0.29
CA ASN A 400 -9.23 16.07 -1.21
C ASN A 400 -8.88 14.75 -1.92
N MET A 401 -8.85 13.64 -1.18
CA MET A 401 -8.51 12.32 -1.73
C MET A 401 -9.60 11.81 -2.67
N VAL A 402 -10.87 12.19 -2.50
CA VAL A 402 -11.96 11.79 -3.40
C VAL A 402 -11.93 12.60 -4.69
N THR A 403 -11.61 13.89 -4.57
CA THR A 403 -11.61 14.82 -5.72
C THR A 403 -10.28 14.87 -6.45
N GLY A 404 -9.20 14.31 -5.88
CA GLY A 404 -7.84 14.49 -6.38
C GLY A 404 -7.29 15.91 -6.17
N ASP A 405 -7.88 16.68 -5.26
CA ASP A 405 -7.45 18.05 -4.97
C ASP A 405 -6.20 18.02 -4.08
N THR A 406 -5.06 18.43 -4.64
CA THR A 406 -3.78 18.43 -3.93
C THR A 406 -3.50 19.72 -3.16
N GLU A 407 -4.43 20.70 -3.12
CA GLU A 407 -4.26 21.87 -2.27
C GLU A 407 -4.24 21.50 -0.78
N VAL A 408 -3.50 22.25 0.03
CA VAL A 408 -3.42 22.01 1.47
C VAL A 408 -4.79 22.21 2.11
N ARG A 409 -5.27 21.21 2.84
CA ARG A 409 -6.52 21.28 3.60
C ARG A 409 -6.27 21.87 4.99
N GLU A 410 -6.78 23.09 5.24
CA GLU A 410 -6.74 23.70 6.58
C GLU A 410 -7.94 23.27 7.44
N ILE A 411 -7.66 22.82 8.67
CA ILE A 411 -8.65 22.25 9.58
C ILE A 411 -8.80 23.09 10.85
N ALA A 412 -10.01 23.54 11.15
CA ALA A 412 -10.30 24.22 12.40
C ALA A 412 -10.17 23.26 13.62
N PRO A 413 -9.66 23.74 14.76
CA PRO A 413 -9.64 22.92 15.98
C PRO A 413 -11.06 22.57 16.43
N LEU A 414 -11.24 21.33 16.91
CA LEU A 414 -12.51 20.93 17.52
C LEU A 414 -12.79 21.77 18.76
N THR A 415 -14.03 22.19 18.92
CA THR A 415 -14.51 22.79 20.16
C THR A 415 -14.48 21.77 21.30
N ALA A 416 -14.48 22.26 22.55
CA ALA A 416 -14.54 21.39 23.73
C ALA A 416 -15.80 20.50 23.75
N GLU A 417 -16.90 20.97 23.15
CA GLU A 417 -18.15 20.23 23.00
C GLU A 417 -17.98 19.07 22.00
N GLU A 418 -17.38 19.32 20.84
CA GLU A 418 -17.09 18.28 19.83
C GLU A 418 -16.09 17.22 20.34
N LEU A 419 -15.11 17.62 21.15
CA LEU A 419 -14.15 16.71 21.80
C LEU A 419 -14.79 15.82 22.89
N SER A 420 -15.90 16.27 23.49
CA SER A 420 -16.58 15.55 24.57
C SER A 420 -17.60 14.51 24.06
N GLY A 421 -17.96 14.56 22.77
CA GLY A 421 -18.98 13.70 22.19
C GLY A 421 -20.40 13.99 22.69
N GLU A 422 -20.61 15.10 23.41
CA GLU A 422 -21.96 15.59 23.75
C GLU A 422 -22.56 16.22 22.49
N ALA A 423 -23.29 15.44 21.71
CA ALA A 423 -24.05 15.94 20.57
C ALA A 423 -24.96 17.08 21.04
N SER A 424 -24.77 18.28 20.47
CA SER A 424 -25.70 19.40 20.61
C SER A 424 -27.08 18.95 20.13
N SER A 425 -27.98 18.66 21.07
CA SER A 425 -29.40 18.52 20.80
C SER A 425 -30.05 19.91 20.83
N GLU A 426 -29.69 20.77 19.89
CA GLU A 426 -30.54 21.91 19.57
C GLU A 426 -31.43 21.52 18.39
N ALA A 427 -32.62 21.04 18.74
CA ALA A 427 -33.74 20.93 17.84
C ALA A 427 -34.12 22.33 17.36
N GLU A 428 -33.85 22.63 16.09
CA GLU A 428 -34.47 23.75 15.38
C GLU A 428 -35.96 23.45 15.22
N ASP A 429 -36.73 23.94 16.18
CA ASP A 429 -38.19 23.92 16.21
C ASP A 429 -38.75 25.03 15.32
N SER A 430 -39.36 24.63 14.21
CA SER A 430 -40.51 25.26 13.54
C SER A 430 -40.37 26.67 12.90
N SER A 431 -40.63 26.72 11.58
CA SER A 431 -41.57 27.68 11.00
C SER A 431 -41.93 27.28 9.56
N SER A 432 -42.88 26.37 9.42
CA SER A 432 -43.63 26.17 8.18
C SER A 432 -44.59 27.33 7.97
N SER A 433 -44.27 28.27 7.06
CA SER A 433 -45.25 29.19 6.50
C SER A 433 -45.73 28.66 5.16
N GLU A 434 -46.87 27.97 5.19
CA GLU A 434 -47.70 27.74 4.01
C GLU A 434 -48.09 29.10 3.40
N SER A 435 -47.74 29.35 2.14
CA SER A 435 -48.39 30.38 1.34
C SER A 435 -49.28 29.71 0.31
N SER A 436 -50.56 29.62 0.67
CA SER A 436 -51.65 29.40 -0.27
C SER A 436 -51.72 30.58 -1.25
N SER A 437 -51.61 30.32 -2.56
CA SER A 437 -52.11 31.27 -3.57
C SER A 437 -53.20 30.60 -4.39
N SER A 438 -54.38 31.22 -4.33
CA SER A 438 -55.57 30.90 -5.11
C SER A 438 -55.98 32.16 -5.88
N ALA A 439 -56.47 31.95 -7.11
CA ALA A 439 -57.12 32.89 -8.04
C ALA A 439 -56.16 33.85 -8.79
N ALA A 440 -56.28 34.04 -10.12
CA ALA A 440 -57.41 33.86 -11.04
C ALA A 440 -56.94 33.48 -12.45
#